data_AF-A0A3M9XW99-F1
#
_entry.id   AF-A0A3M9XW99-F1
#
_cell.length_a   1.000
_cell.length_b   1.000
_cell.length_c   1.000
_cell.angle_alpha   90.00
_cell.angle_beta   90.00
_cell.angle_gamma   90.00
#
_symmetry.space_group_name_H-M   'P 1'
#
loop_
_entity.id
_entity.type
_entity.pdbx_description
1 polymer ?
#
loop_
_entity_poly.entity_id
_entity_poly.type
_entity_poly.pdbx_seq_one_letter_code
_entity_poly.pdbx_strand_id
1 'polypeptide(L)' 'MIEVHRQLRQEAQRAHVRNRLRSRFDLIGVEMEAAGTMNRLPIILIRGACDYADEHKNKEWQPYAAAMAAA' A
#
# COMPACT_ATOMS: atom_id res chain seq x y z
N MET A 1 5.40 5.46 3.22
CA MET A 1 4.31 4.47 3.13
C MET A 1 3.34 4.79 4.25
N ILE A 2 2.03 4.87 4.00
CA ILE A 2 1.04 5.20 5.05
C ILE A 2 0.11 4.02 5.32
N GLU A 3 -0.21 3.85 6.60
CA GLU A 3 -1.26 2.99 7.11
C GLU A 3 -2.64 3.56 6.72
N VAL A 4 -3.33 2.85 5.85
CA VAL A 4 -4.70 3.20 5.44
C VAL A 4 -5.64 2.21 6.12
N HIS A 5 -6.33 2.67 7.17
CA HIS A 5 -7.35 1.87 7.85
C HIS A 5 -8.46 1.41 6.87
N ARG A 6 -9.10 0.28 7.16
CA ARG A 6 -10.09 -0.39 6.28
C ARG A 6 -11.20 0.53 5.75
N GLN A 7 -11.51 1.61 6.47
CA GLN A 7 -12.50 2.63 6.08
C GLN A 7 -12.01 3.55 4.96
N LEU A 8 -10.72 3.90 4.94
CA LEU A 8 -10.07 4.67 3.86
C LEU A 8 -9.70 3.78 2.65
N ARG A 9 -9.86 2.44 2.76
CA ARG A 9 -9.61 1.48 1.68
C ARG A 9 -10.39 1.78 0.42
N GLN A 10 -11.66 2.20 0.57
CA GLN A 10 -12.55 2.45 -0.55
C GLN A 10 -12.28 3.83 -1.17
N GLU A 11 -11.87 4.80 -0.35
CA GLU A 11 -11.53 6.15 -0.81
C GLU A 11 -10.18 6.18 -1.52
N ALA A 12 -9.17 5.50 -0.99
CA ALA A 12 -7.83 5.45 -1.57
C ALA A 12 -7.77 4.79 -2.95
N GLN A 13 -8.80 4.01 -3.35
CA GLN A 13 -8.88 3.43 -4.71
C GLN A 13 -9.22 4.47 -5.77
N ARG A 14 -9.44 5.73 -5.41
CA ARG A 14 -9.58 6.78 -6.41
C ARG A 14 -8.23 7.44 -6.61
N ALA A 15 -7.81 7.57 -7.88
CA ALA A 15 -6.53 8.18 -8.23
C ALA A 15 -6.33 9.57 -7.60
N HIS A 16 -7.41 10.37 -7.45
CA HIS A 16 -7.35 11.68 -6.79
C HIS A 16 -7.06 11.59 -5.29
N VAL A 17 -7.62 10.61 -4.58
CA VAL A 17 -7.35 10.40 -3.14
C VAL A 17 -5.92 9.93 -2.95
N ARG A 18 -5.46 8.96 -3.76
CA ARG A 18 -4.06 8.53 -3.80
C ARG A 18 -3.10 9.71 -4.01
N ASN A 19 -3.35 10.53 -5.03
CA ASN A 19 -2.49 11.68 -5.34
C ASN A 19 -2.49 12.73 -4.22
N ARG A 20 -3.62 12.95 -3.55
CA ARG A 20 -3.71 13.82 -2.38
C ARG A 20 -2.89 13.28 -1.21
N LEU A 21 -2.99 11.98 -0.93
CA LEU A 21 -2.20 11.32 0.11
C LEU A 21 -0.71 11.36 -0.20
N ARG A 22 -0.32 11.10 -1.46
CA ARG A 22 1.06 11.24 -1.93
C ARG A 22 1.60 12.64 -1.67
N SER A 23 0.86 13.67 -2.07
CA SER A 23 1.31 15.06 -1.94
C SER A 23 1.37 15.53 -0.49
N ARG A 24 0.46 15.06 0.37
CA ARG A 24 0.38 15.46 1.77
C ARG A 24 1.47 14.81 2.64
N PHE A 25 1.85 13.59 2.32
CA PHE A 25 2.69 12.76 3.19
C PHE A 25 3.94 12.20 2.49
N ASP A 26 4.24 12.72 1.30
CA ASP A 26 5.37 12.32 0.45
C ASP A 26 5.49 10.79 0.27
N LEU A 27 4.38 10.17 -0.15
CA LEU A 27 4.27 8.71 -0.17
C LEU A 27 4.75 8.10 -1.48
N ILE A 28 5.58 7.08 -1.36
CA ILE A 28 5.97 6.19 -2.47
C ILE A 28 5.00 5.01 -2.68
N GLY A 29 4.08 4.77 -1.75
CA GLY A 29 3.17 3.63 -1.80
C GLY A 29 2.18 3.57 -0.64
N VAL A 30 1.08 2.84 -0.85
CA VAL A 30 0.01 2.62 0.13
C VAL A 30 -0.04 1.13 0.46
N GLU A 31 -0.11 0.81 1.76
CA GLU A 31 -0.28 -0.56 2.21
C GLU A 31 -1.21 -0.64 3.42
N MET A 32 -1.85 -1.81 3.59
CA MET A 32 -2.88 -2.03 4.59
C MET A 32 -2.61 -3.20 5.55
N GLU A 33 -1.85 -4.22 5.17
CA GLU A 33 -1.72 -5.43 6.00
C GLU A 33 -0.70 -5.26 7.13
N ALA A 34 0.33 -4.44 6.92
CA ALA A 34 1.37 -4.18 7.92
C ALA A 34 0.93 -3.25 9.06
N ALA A 35 -0.24 -2.62 8.93
CA ALA A 35 -0.86 -1.69 9.89
C ALA A 35 -0.87 -2.25 11.33
N GLY A 36 -1.31 -3.51 11.49
CA GLY A 36 -1.44 -4.13 12.81
C GLY A 36 -0.10 -4.45 13.49
N THR A 37 0.96 -4.60 12.70
CA THR A 37 2.27 -5.10 13.19
C THR A 37 3.24 -3.96 13.46
N MET A 38 3.20 -2.87 12.66
CA MET A 38 4.10 -1.72 12.81
C MET A 38 3.95 -0.99 14.16
N ASN A 39 2.76 -0.99 14.77
CA ASN A 39 2.54 -0.32 16.07
C ASN A 39 2.93 -1.16 17.29
N ARG A 40 3.33 -2.42 17.09
CA ARG A 40 3.51 -3.39 18.19
C ARG A 40 4.92 -3.97 18.27
N LEU A 41 5.66 -3.95 17.16
CA LEU A 41 6.98 -4.58 17.04
C LEU A 41 7.94 -3.67 16.26
N PRO A 42 9.24 -3.62 16.62
CA PRO A 42 10.25 -2.96 15.79
C PRO A 42 10.52 -3.82 14.55
N ILE A 43 9.95 -3.42 13.41
CA ILE A 43 10.03 -4.16 12.15
C ILE A 43 10.50 -3.27 11.00
N ILE A 44 11.14 -3.90 10.02
CA ILE A 44 11.41 -3.30 8.70
C ILE A 44 10.40 -3.92 7.72
N LEU A 45 9.69 -3.08 6.99
CA LEU A 45 8.70 -3.52 6.01
C LEU A 45 9.31 -3.52 4.60
N ILE A 46 9.35 -4.69 3.98
CA ILE A 46 9.76 -4.88 2.58
C ILE A 46 8.54 -5.33 1.78
N ARG A 47 8.26 -4.65 0.66
CA ARG A 47 7.10 -4.94 -0.19
C ARG A 47 7.39 -4.61 -1.65
N GLY A 48 6.97 -5.48 -2.56
CA GLY A 48 6.94 -5.19 -3.99
C GLY A 48 5.69 -4.41 -4.41
N ALA A 49 5.82 -3.56 -5.43
CA ALA A 49 4.67 -2.88 -6.03
C ALA A 49 3.86 -3.88 -6.87
N CYS A 50 2.56 -3.99 -6.59
CA CYS A 50 1.65 -4.92 -7.29
C CYS A 50 0.51 -4.23 -8.04
N ASP A 51 0.18 -2.98 -7.72
CA ASP A 51 -0.85 -2.20 -8.40
C ASP A 51 -0.60 -0.68 -8.23
N TYR A 52 -1.40 0.13 -8.92
CA TYR A 52 -1.31 1.59 -8.89
C TYR A 52 -2.09 2.25 -7.74
N ALA A 53 -2.68 1.47 -6.83
CA ALA A 53 -3.56 1.96 -5.77
C ALA A 53 -4.68 2.87 -6.29
N ASP A 54 -5.32 2.48 -7.40
CA ASP A 54 -6.52 3.12 -7.93
C ASP A 54 -7.62 2.09 -8.24
N GLU A 55 -8.62 2.46 -9.03
CA GLU A 55 -9.80 1.65 -9.30
C GLU A 55 -9.51 0.49 -10.25
N HIS A 56 -8.37 0.53 -10.95
CA HIS A 56 -7.92 -0.49 -11.89
C HIS A 56 -7.05 -1.55 -11.18
N LYS A 57 -7.44 -1.98 -9.98
CA LYS A 57 -6.67 -2.96 -9.20
C LYS A 57 -6.54 -4.27 -9.98
N ASN A 58 -5.31 -4.64 -10.32
CA ASN A 58 -5.00 -5.96 -10.83
C ASN A 58 -4.34 -6.81 -9.72
N LYS A 59 -5.01 -7.90 -9.33
CA LYS A 59 -4.50 -8.81 -8.29
C LYS A 59 -3.49 -9.84 -8.82
N GLU A 60 -3.40 -10.02 -10.13
CA GLU A 60 -2.53 -11.02 -10.76
C GLU A 60 -1.04 -10.75 -10.51
N TRP A 61 -0.68 -9.49 -10.23
CA TRP A 61 0.69 -9.07 -9.97
C TRP A 61 1.13 -9.28 -8.51
N GLN A 62 0.22 -9.60 -7.59
CA GLN A 62 0.57 -9.79 -6.18
C GLN A 62 1.55 -10.95 -5.94
N PRO A 63 1.40 -12.13 -6.57
CA PRO A 63 2.36 -13.22 -6.40
C PRO A 63 3.76 -12.86 -6.89
N TYR A 64 3.87 -12.14 -8.00
CA TYR A 64 5.15 -11.67 -8.55
C TYR A 64 5.81 -10.64 -7.63
N ALA A 65 5.05 -9.65 -7.16
CA ALA A 65 5.54 -8.65 -6.23
C ALA A 65 5.99 -9.26 -4.89
N ALA A 66 5.28 -10.29 -4.42
CA ALA A 66 5.67 -11.04 -3.22
C ALA A 66 6.95 -11.84 -3.43
N ALA A 67 7.08 -12.55 -4.56
CA ALA A 67 8.30 -13.30 -4.90
C ALA A 67 9.51 -12.36 -5.00
N MET A 68 9.37 -11.20 -5.65
CA MET A 68 10.45 -10.21 -5.75
C MET A 68 10.83 -9.59 -4.41
N ALA A 69 9.88 -9.43 -3.48
CA ALA A 69 10.19 -8.90 -2.14
C ALA A 69 10.88 -9.94 -1.24
N ALA A 70 10.75 -11.23 -1.56
CA ALA A 70 11.30 -12.34 -0.80
C ALA A 70 12.67 -12.83 -1.30
N ALA A 71 13.07 -12.44 -2.52
CA ALA A 71 14.37 -12.74 -3.12
C ALA A 71 15.45 -11.78 -2.61
#